data_AF-A0AA42NVP7-F1
#
_entry.id   AF-A0AA42NVP7-F1
#
_cell.length_a   1.000
_cell.length_b   1.000
_cell.length_c   1.000
_cell.angle_alpha   90.00
_cell.angle_beta   90.00
_cell.angle_gamma   90.00
#
_symmetry.space_group_name_H-M   'P 1'
#
loop_
_entity.id
_entity.type
_entity.pdbx_description
1 polymer ?
#
loop_
_entity_poly.entity_id
_entity_poly.type
_entity_poly.pdbx_seq_one_letter_code
_entity_poly.pdbx_strand_id
1 'polypeptide(L)' 'MYTQQELVNIASYGGGLELDASKHTVAELTNIASYAANKGARITISLKNKKLSSAEMTNIASYGKGSVSYKDIY' A
#
# COMPACT_ATOMS: atom_id res chain seq x y z
N MET A 1 -2.79 -17.07 -1.39
CA MET A 1 -3.24 -15.68 -1.57
C MET A 1 -3.59 -15.17 -0.18
N TYR A 2 -2.90 -14.15 0.32
CA TYR A 2 -3.20 -13.59 1.64
C TYR A 2 -4.45 -12.71 1.55
N THR A 3 -5.29 -12.76 2.57
CA THR A 3 -6.45 -11.88 2.73
C THR A 3 -5.99 -10.45 3.03
N GLN A 4 -6.86 -9.48 2.76
CA GLN A 4 -6.62 -8.08 3.13
C GLN A 4 -6.28 -7.94 4.62
N GLN A 5 -6.94 -8.72 5.48
CA GLN A 5 -6.73 -8.67 6.93
C GLN A 5 -5.35 -9.23 7.34
N GLU A 6 -4.87 -10.26 6.67
CA GLU A 6 -3.51 -10.76 6.88
C GLU A 6 -2.45 -9.75 6.43
N LEU A 7 -2.67 -9.05 5.31
CA LEU A 7 -1.77 -7.98 4.85
C LEU A 7 -1.76 -6.78 5.80
N VAL A 8 -2.94 -6.39 6.32
CA VAL A 8 -3.06 -5.36 7.36
C VAL A 8 -2.33 -5.78 8.63
N ASN A 9 -2.47 -7.04 9.05
CA ASN A 9 -1.76 -7.54 10.24
C ASN A 9 -0.24 -7.49 10.04
N ILE A 10 0.27 -7.98 8.91
CA ILE A 10 1.71 -7.94 8.60
C ILE A 10 2.24 -6.50 8.57
N ALA A 11 1.52 -5.59 7.89
CA ALA A 11 1.84 -4.17 7.90
C ALA A 11 1.74 -3.55 9.30
N SER A 12 0.85 -4.03 10.16
CA SER A 12 0.67 -3.49 11.51
C SER A 12 1.77 -3.92 12.48
N TYR A 13 2.52 -4.99 12.19
CA TYR A 13 3.64 -5.44 13.03
C TYR A 13 4.99 -4.78 12.68
N GLY A 14 4.99 -3.69 11.89
CA GLY A 14 6.21 -2.96 11.55
C GLY A 14 7.03 -3.58 10.41
N GLY A 15 6.56 -4.71 9.85
CA GLY A 15 7.18 -5.33 8.68
C GLY A 15 7.00 -4.45 7.44
N GLY A 16 8.09 -4.21 6.72
CA GLY A 16 8.02 -3.61 5.39
C GLY A 16 7.23 -4.52 4.46
N LEU A 17 6.18 -4.00 3.82
CA LEU A 17 5.32 -4.78 2.92
C LEU A 17 5.50 -4.32 1.48
N GLU A 18 5.66 -5.25 0.55
CA GLU A 18 5.57 -4.95 -0.87
C GLU A 18 4.29 -5.52 -1.46
N LEU A 19 3.49 -4.65 -2.09
CA LEU A 19 2.19 -4.96 -2.66
C LEU A 19 2.20 -4.72 -4.17
N ASP A 20 1.60 -5.64 -4.92
CA ASP A 20 1.38 -5.47 -6.35
C ASP A 20 0.03 -4.76 -6.57
N ALA A 21 0.04 -3.59 -7.22
CA ALA A 21 -1.17 -2.82 -7.49
C ALA A 21 -2.18 -3.57 -8.37
N SER A 22 -1.76 -4.58 -9.14
CA SER A 22 -2.67 -5.41 -9.95
C SER A 22 -3.52 -6.37 -9.13
N LYS A 23 -3.07 -6.72 -7.91
CA LYS A 23 -3.72 -7.69 -7.03
C LYS A 23 -4.63 -7.07 -5.97
N HIS A 24 -4.65 -5.74 -5.90
CA HIS A 24 -5.38 -4.98 -4.89
C HIS A 24 -6.14 -3.83 -5.53
N THR A 25 -7.30 -3.54 -4.96
CA THR A 25 -8.07 -2.33 -5.24
C THR A 25 -7.46 -1.14 -4.53
N VAL A 26 -7.75 0.07 -5.03
CA VAL A 26 -7.31 1.32 -4.38
C VAL A 26 -7.83 1.41 -2.96
N ALA A 27 -9.07 0.96 -2.70
CA ALA A 27 -9.64 0.94 -1.36
C ALA A 27 -8.85 0.02 -0.42
N GLU A 28 -8.45 -1.16 -0.87
CA GLU A 28 -7.62 -2.08 -0.09
C GLU A 28 -6.24 -1.51 0.21
N LEU A 29 -5.57 -0.94 -0.80
CA LEU A 29 -4.27 -0.29 -0.65
C LEU A 29 -4.33 0.89 0.32
N THR A 30 -5.39 1.69 0.24
CA THR A 30 -5.64 2.83 1.15
C THR A 30 -5.83 2.35 2.58
N ASN A 31 -6.58 1.25 2.77
CA ASN A 31 -6.78 0.66 4.09
C ASN A 31 -5.45 0.18 4.67
N ILE A 32 -4.69 -0.62 3.91
CA ILE A 32 -3.37 -1.13 4.34
C ILE A 32 -2.42 0.03 4.66
N ALA A 33 -2.41 1.08 3.84
CA ALA A 33 -1.60 2.28 4.07
C ALA A 33 -1.94 2.98 5.39
N SER A 34 -3.23 3.13 5.71
CA SER A 34 -3.70 3.73 6.96
C SER A 34 -3.22 2.96 8.18
N TYR A 35 -3.29 1.63 8.14
CA TYR A 35 -2.80 0.78 9.24
C TYR A 35 -1.28 0.82 9.36
N ALA A 36 -0.55 0.75 8.24
CA ALA A 36 0.90 0.87 8.23
C ALA A 36 1.36 2.21 8.84
N ALA A 37 0.71 3.31 8.48
CA ALA A 37 0.98 4.64 9.00
C ALA A 37 0.83 4.73 10.52
N ASN A 38 -0.26 4.17 11.06
CA ASN A 38 -0.52 4.18 12.51
C ASN A 38 0.49 3.35 13.32
N LYS A 39 1.20 2.43 12.68
CA LYS A 39 2.16 1.52 13.32
C LYS A 39 3.62 1.80 12.95
N GLY A 40 3.87 2.81 12.13
CA GLY A 40 5.21 3.18 11.67
C GLY A 40 5.82 2.21 10.66
N ALA A 41 5.01 1.32 10.08
CA ALA A 41 5.46 0.42 9.01
C ALA A 41 5.54 1.17 7.69
N ARG A 42 6.31 0.63 6.74
CA ARG A 42 6.43 1.15 5.38
C ARG A 42 5.87 0.14 4.40
N ILE A 43 5.08 0.63 3.45
CA ILE A 43 4.58 -0.17 2.34
C ILE A 43 5.10 0.36 1.02
N THR A 44 5.44 -0.58 0.13
CA THR A 44 5.89 -0.29 -1.23
C THR A 44 4.86 -0.85 -2.19
N ILE A 45 4.31 -0.02 -3.05
CA ILE A 45 3.34 -0.42 -4.07
C ILE A 45 4.07 -0.51 -5.41
N SER A 46 4.13 -1.71 -5.97
CA SER A 46 4.63 -1.96 -7.33
C SER A 46 3.56 -1.68 -8.35
N LEU A 47 3.88 -0.80 -9.30
CA LEU A 47 3.03 -0.44 -10.44
C LEU A 47 3.39 -1.21 -11.72
N LYS A 48 4.21 -2.27 -11.59
CA LYS A 48 4.75 -3.05 -12.71
C LYS A 48 3.66 -3.68 -13.58
N ASN A 49 2.63 -4.25 -12.93
CA ASN A 49 1.56 -5.00 -13.61
C ASN A 49 0.28 -4.18 -13.78
N LYS A 50 0.13 -3.07 -13.04
CA LYS A 50 -0.99 -2.13 -13.15
C LYS A 50 -0.53 -0.73 -12.77
N LYS A 51 -0.70 0.22 -13.68
CA LYS A 51 -0.46 1.63 -13.41
C LYS A 51 -1.67 2.22 -12.68
N LEU A 52 -1.42 2.92 -11.58
CA LEU A 52 -2.41 3.74 -10.89
C LEU A 52 -2.31 5.16 -11.45
N SER A 53 -3.44 5.85 -11.50
CA SER A 53 -3.46 7.28 -11.80
C SER A 53 -2.81 8.07 -10.66
N SER A 54 -2.35 9.28 -10.97
CA SER A 54 -1.81 10.20 -9.97
C SER A 54 -2.81 10.51 -8.85
N ALA A 55 -4.12 10.57 -9.17
CA ALA A 55 -5.17 10.77 -8.17
C ALA A 55 -5.30 9.58 -7.21
N GLU A 56 -5.27 8.36 -7.72
CA GLU A 56 -5.32 7.14 -6.88
C GLU A 56 -4.07 7.02 -6.01
N MET A 57 -2.89 7.31 -6.56
CA MET A 57 -1.65 7.33 -5.78
C MET A 57 -1.69 8.39 -4.69
N THR A 58 -2.12 9.61 -5.01
CA THR A 58 -2.24 10.69 -4.02
C THR A 58 -3.19 10.30 -2.89
N ASN A 59 -4.33 9.67 -3.24
CA ASN A 59 -5.28 9.18 -2.25
C ASN A 59 -4.64 8.11 -1.35
N ILE A 60 -3.99 7.08 -1.88
CA ILE A 60 -3.36 6.05 -1.04
C ILE A 60 -2.26 6.65 -0.14
N ALA A 61 -1.44 7.54 -0.70
CA ALA A 61 -0.36 8.20 0.03
C ALA A 61 -0.86 9.10 1.17
N SER A 62 -2.01 9.77 1.00
CA SER A 62 -2.57 10.65 2.04
C SER A 62 -2.97 9.86 3.29
N TYR A 63 -3.49 8.64 3.14
CA TYR A 63 -3.78 7.76 4.28
C TYR A 63 -2.51 7.12 4.85
N GLY A 64 -1.51 6.91 4.01
CA GLY A 64 -0.19 6.43 4.40
C GLY A 64 0.64 7.40 5.25
N LYS A 65 0.33 8.70 5.27
CA LYS A 65 1.06 9.73 6.06
C LYS A 65 2.60 9.65 5.95
N GLY A 66 3.12 9.30 4.76
CA GLY A 66 4.56 9.13 4.52
C GLY A 66 5.10 7.70 4.66
N SER A 67 4.24 6.73 4.98
CA SER A 67 4.57 5.29 5.02
C SER A 67 4.47 4.59 3.67
N VAL A 68 4.10 5.28 2.59
CA VAL A 68 3.86 4.68 1.27
C VAL A 68 4.94 5.12 0.29
N SER A 69 5.55 4.13 -0.35
CA SER A 69 6.48 4.30 -1.47
C SER A 69 5.91 3.64 -2.72
N TYR A 70 6.21 4.20 -3.89
CA TYR A 70 5.84 3.60 -5.17
C TYR A 70 7.09 3.18 -5.93
N LYS A 71 7.03 2.06 -6.63
CA LYS A 71 8.08 1.61 -7.54
C LYS A 71 7.49 1.17 -8.88
N ASP A 72 8.37 1.02 -9.87
CA ASP A 72 7.99 0.67 -11.25
C ASP A 72 7.04 1.71 -11.89
N ILE A 73 7.24 2.99 -11.54
CA ILE A 73 6.44 4.12 -12.02
C ILE A 73 6.61 4.36 -13.54
N TYR A 74 7.79 4.09 -14.10
CA TYR A 74 8.09 4.16 -15.53
C TYR A 74 7.91 2.79 -16.19
#